data_AF-A0A8K0CVP2-F1
#
_entry.id   AF-A0A8K0CVP2-F1
#
_cell.length_a   1.000
_cell.length_b   1.000
_cell.length_c   1.000
_cell.angle_alpha   90.00
_cell.angle_beta   90.00
_cell.angle_gamma   90.00
#
_symmetry.space_group_name_H-M   'P 1'
#
loop_
_entity.id
_entity.type
_entity.pdbx_description
1 polymer ?
#
loop_
_entity_poly.entity_id
_entity_poly.type
_entity_poly.pdbx_seq_one_letter_code
_entity_poly.pdbx_strand_id
1 'polypeptide(L)'
;ATTDLYGKCTTTHSGTSAAAPEAAGVFALALEANNKLTWRDIQHLTVLTSKRNSLFDAKGRFHWTMNGVGLEFNHLFGFGVLDAGAMVALAKQWKTVPPRYHCEAGSVIQTQQIPSNKPLVLQINTKACEGQSTEVKYLEHVQAVITVNATRRGDLELYLTSPMGTRSMILSRRPNDDDSHDGFTKWPFMTTHTWAEYPQGTWLLEARFNSQTPQTGFFKEWTLMLHGTREPPYTELSVLDPHSKLAIVKKAHEGRNKQY
;
A
#
# COMPACT_ATOMS: atom_id res chain seq x y z
N ALA A 1 -18.17 -23.69 12.09
CA ALA A 1 -17.23 -24.41 12.96
C ALA A 1 -16.06 -24.88 12.10
N THR A 2 -14.83 -24.79 12.58
CA THR A 2 -13.62 -25.32 11.94
C THR A 2 -13.07 -26.50 12.75
N THR A 3 -12.04 -27.19 12.27
CA THR A 3 -11.38 -28.31 12.96
C THR A 3 -10.57 -27.84 14.17
N ASP A 4 -10.50 -28.67 15.21
CA ASP A 4 -9.74 -28.43 16.45
C ASP A 4 -8.98 -29.68 16.88
N LEU A 5 -8.08 -29.54 17.85
CA LEU A 5 -7.27 -30.63 18.41
C LEU A 5 -8.15 -31.78 18.94
N TYR A 6 -7.55 -32.97 19.01
CA TYR A 6 -8.18 -34.18 19.54
C TYR A 6 -9.44 -34.62 18.80
N GLY A 7 -9.50 -34.37 17.48
CA GLY A 7 -10.63 -34.76 16.64
C GLY A 7 -11.91 -33.96 16.93
N LYS A 8 -11.78 -32.76 17.49
CA LYS A 8 -12.91 -31.88 17.81
C LYS A 8 -13.12 -30.82 16.73
N CYS A 9 -14.20 -30.06 16.90
CA CYS A 9 -14.48 -28.87 16.12
C CYS A 9 -14.58 -27.65 17.06
N THR A 10 -14.21 -26.48 16.56
CA THR A 10 -14.34 -25.21 17.28
C THR A 10 -15.20 -24.21 16.52
N THR A 11 -15.98 -23.43 17.26
CA THR A 11 -16.73 -22.26 16.76
C THR A 11 -16.13 -20.94 17.24
N THR A 12 -15.01 -20.99 17.98
CA THR A 12 -14.41 -19.84 18.66
C THR A 12 -13.05 -19.46 18.09
N HIS A 13 -12.63 -20.05 16.97
CA HIS A 13 -11.44 -19.59 16.25
C HIS A 13 -11.66 -18.13 15.78
N SER A 14 -10.74 -17.25 16.13
CA SER A 14 -10.94 -15.80 16.02
C SER A 14 -9.62 -15.05 15.82
N GLY A 15 -9.72 -13.74 15.58
CA GLY A 15 -8.59 -12.85 15.33
C GLY A 15 -8.12 -12.87 13.88
N THR A 16 -7.11 -12.03 13.58
CA THR A 16 -6.49 -11.95 12.25
C THR A 16 -5.84 -13.28 11.84
N SER A 17 -5.45 -14.10 12.81
CA SER A 17 -4.94 -15.46 12.60
C SER A 17 -5.95 -16.40 11.96
N ALA A 18 -7.26 -16.16 12.10
CA ALA A 18 -8.31 -16.93 11.41
C ALA A 18 -8.55 -16.45 9.97
N ALA A 19 -8.34 -15.16 9.70
CA ALA A 19 -8.52 -14.56 8.38
C ALA A 19 -7.40 -14.97 7.39
N ALA A 20 -6.16 -15.12 7.85
CA ALA A 20 -5.05 -15.47 6.97
C ALA A 20 -5.18 -16.87 6.31
N PRO A 21 -5.59 -17.94 7.01
CA PRO A 21 -5.90 -19.23 6.40
C PRO A 21 -7.03 -19.18 5.36
N GLU A 22 -8.07 -18.37 5.58
CA GLU A 22 -9.14 -18.18 4.59
C GLU A 22 -8.60 -17.54 3.32
N ALA A 23 -7.78 -16.49 3.44
CA ALA A 23 -7.09 -15.89 2.29
C ALA A 23 -6.21 -16.90 1.56
N ALA A 24 -5.44 -17.73 2.30
CA ALA A 24 -4.62 -18.78 1.71
C ALA A 24 -5.46 -19.81 0.93
N GLY A 25 -6.64 -20.19 1.44
CA GLY A 25 -7.59 -21.05 0.72
C GLY A 25 -8.08 -20.42 -0.58
N VAL A 26 -8.42 -19.13 -0.58
CA VAL A 26 -8.80 -18.39 -1.79
C VAL A 26 -7.66 -18.33 -2.80
N PHE A 27 -6.43 -18.09 -2.35
CA PHE A 27 -5.25 -18.10 -3.23
C PHE A 27 -4.97 -19.48 -3.81
N ALA A 28 -5.20 -20.55 -3.05
CA ALA A 28 -5.09 -21.92 -3.57
C ALA A 28 -6.07 -22.17 -4.72
N LEU A 29 -7.32 -21.72 -4.61
CA LEU A 29 -8.31 -21.80 -5.70
C LEU A 29 -7.87 -21.01 -6.94
N ALA A 30 -7.28 -19.82 -6.75
CA ALA A 30 -6.76 -19.02 -7.86
C ALA A 30 -5.57 -19.70 -8.56
N LEU A 31 -4.65 -20.29 -7.80
CA LEU A 31 -3.50 -21.04 -8.31
C LEU A 31 -3.93 -22.34 -9.00
N GLU A 32 -4.98 -23.00 -8.52
CA GLU A 32 -5.58 -24.16 -9.20
C GLU A 32 -6.17 -23.75 -10.55
N ALA A 33 -6.86 -22.60 -10.60
CA ALA A 33 -7.44 -22.07 -11.83
C ALA A 33 -6.37 -21.60 -12.84
N ASN A 34 -5.21 -21.15 -12.36
CA ASN A 34 -4.07 -20.76 -13.19
C ASN A 34 -2.74 -20.97 -12.44
N ASN A 35 -2.07 -22.09 -12.72
CA ASN A 35 -0.82 -22.46 -12.07
C ASN A 35 0.41 -21.66 -12.53
N LYS A 36 0.25 -20.72 -13.48
CA LYS A 36 1.31 -19.83 -13.97
C LYS A 36 1.36 -18.50 -13.22
N LEU A 37 0.41 -18.25 -12.31
CA LEU A 37 0.39 -17.02 -11.51
C LEU A 37 1.67 -16.91 -10.68
N THR A 38 2.34 -15.77 -10.82
CA THR A 38 3.45 -15.40 -9.95
C THR A 38 2.96 -14.87 -8.61
N TRP A 39 3.86 -14.71 -7.64
CA TRP A 39 3.54 -14.10 -6.35
C TRP A 39 2.97 -12.66 -6.49
N ARG A 40 3.41 -11.91 -7.51
CA ARG A 40 2.87 -10.57 -7.82
C ARG A 40 1.49 -10.66 -8.42
N ASP A 41 1.27 -11.60 -9.34
CA ASP A 41 -0.04 -11.78 -9.97
C ASP A 41 -1.15 -12.01 -8.93
N ILE A 42 -0.87 -12.78 -7.87
CA ILE A 42 -1.81 -12.98 -6.76
C ILE A 42 -2.15 -11.67 -6.03
N GLN A 43 -1.17 -10.78 -5.86
CA GLN A 43 -1.40 -9.47 -5.25
C GLN A 43 -2.21 -8.55 -6.18
N HIS A 44 -1.88 -8.52 -7.48
CA HIS A 44 -2.67 -7.78 -8.46
C HIS A 44 -4.12 -8.26 -8.51
N LEU A 45 -4.34 -9.59 -8.54
CA LEU A 45 -5.68 -10.18 -8.46
C LEU A 45 -6.40 -9.72 -7.18
N THR A 46 -5.72 -9.78 -6.03
CA THR A 46 -6.27 -9.33 -4.75
C THR A 46 -6.76 -7.88 -4.82
N VAL A 47 -5.91 -6.96 -5.30
CA VAL A 47 -6.28 -5.54 -5.44
C VAL A 47 -7.51 -5.37 -6.35
N LEU A 48 -7.53 -6.06 -7.48
CA LEU A 48 -8.54 -5.90 -8.53
C LEU A 48 -9.87 -6.60 -8.22
N THR A 49 -9.87 -7.66 -7.40
CA THR A 49 -11.08 -8.45 -7.13
C THR A 49 -11.65 -8.24 -5.73
N SER A 50 -10.91 -7.65 -4.80
CA SER A 50 -11.43 -7.31 -3.48
C SER A 50 -12.61 -6.33 -3.55
N LYS A 51 -13.56 -6.46 -2.63
CA LYS A 51 -14.77 -5.63 -2.57
C LYS A 51 -14.93 -4.97 -1.20
N ARG A 52 -15.41 -3.73 -1.18
CA ARG A 52 -15.72 -3.01 0.07
C ARG A 52 -16.75 -3.74 0.94
N ASN A 53 -17.75 -4.38 0.34
CA ASN A 53 -18.75 -5.24 0.98
C ASN A 53 -19.29 -4.70 2.33
N SER A 54 -19.76 -3.45 2.34
CA SER A 54 -20.29 -2.78 3.55
C SER A 54 -19.33 -2.73 4.75
N LEU A 55 -18.03 -2.92 4.56
CA LEU A 55 -17.04 -2.70 5.60
C LEU A 55 -16.95 -1.20 5.93
N PHE A 56 -16.93 -0.87 7.21
CA PHE A 56 -16.65 0.48 7.70
C PHE A 56 -15.97 0.40 9.07
N ASP A 57 -15.14 1.39 9.39
CA ASP A 57 -14.60 1.51 10.73
C ASP A 57 -15.71 2.02 11.67
N ALA A 58 -16.23 1.15 12.53
CA ALA A 58 -17.25 1.50 13.50
C ALA A 58 -16.81 2.64 14.45
N LYS A 59 -15.51 2.88 14.59
CA LYS A 59 -14.96 3.99 15.38
C LYS A 59 -14.78 5.29 14.59
N GLY A 60 -15.05 5.29 13.28
CA GLY A 60 -14.96 6.47 12.41
C GLY A 60 -13.55 7.05 12.29
N ARG A 61 -12.48 6.27 12.56
CA ARG A 61 -11.09 6.76 12.51
C ARG A 61 -10.51 6.69 11.11
N PHE A 62 -10.89 5.67 10.35
CA PHE A 62 -10.44 5.45 8.98
C PHE A 62 -11.62 5.38 8.02
N HIS A 63 -11.66 6.31 7.07
CA HIS A 63 -12.67 6.37 6.03
C HIS A 63 -12.18 5.68 4.76
N TRP A 64 -13.12 5.20 3.94
CA TRP A 64 -12.81 4.76 2.59
C TRP A 64 -12.43 5.97 1.74
N THR A 65 -11.32 5.87 1.02
CA THR A 65 -10.81 6.91 0.14
C THR A 65 -10.46 6.33 -1.20
N MET A 66 -10.57 7.15 -2.24
CA MET A 66 -10.11 6.80 -3.59
C MET A 66 -8.64 7.18 -3.73
N ASN A 67 -7.86 6.29 -4.34
CA ASN A 67 -6.50 6.62 -4.74
C ASN A 67 -6.49 7.38 -6.09
N GLY A 68 -5.31 7.75 -6.57
CA GLY A 68 -5.14 8.57 -7.78
C GLY A 68 -5.68 7.97 -9.06
N VAL A 69 -5.85 6.64 -9.12
CA VAL A 69 -6.43 5.93 -10.28
C VAL A 69 -7.89 5.53 -10.07
N GLY A 70 -8.49 5.89 -8.94
CA GLY A 70 -9.89 5.63 -8.63
C GLY A 70 -10.18 4.29 -7.95
N LEU A 71 -9.17 3.67 -7.33
CA LEU A 71 -9.38 2.48 -6.50
C LEU A 71 -9.75 2.90 -5.06
N GLU A 72 -10.87 2.39 -4.56
CA GLU A 72 -11.23 2.53 -3.15
C GLU A 72 -10.30 1.70 -2.26
N PHE A 73 -9.78 2.31 -1.20
CA PHE A 73 -9.02 1.65 -0.15
C PHE A 73 -9.39 2.20 1.23
N ASN A 74 -9.05 1.43 2.27
CA ASN A 74 -9.13 1.83 3.66
C ASN A 74 -7.94 1.25 4.42
N HIS A 75 -7.37 2.00 5.37
CA HIS A 75 -6.20 1.53 6.13
C HIS A 75 -6.45 0.21 6.91
N LEU A 76 -7.67 -0.03 7.39
CA LEU A 76 -8.02 -1.25 8.14
C LEU A 76 -8.34 -2.44 7.24
N PHE A 77 -8.81 -2.19 6.01
CA PHE A 77 -9.40 -3.22 5.14
C PHE A 77 -8.66 -3.38 3.81
N GLY A 78 -7.60 -2.62 3.58
CA GLY A 78 -6.92 -2.54 2.29
C GLY A 78 -7.90 -2.17 1.17
N PHE A 79 -7.88 -2.93 0.09
CA PHE A 79 -8.81 -2.77 -1.03
C PHE A 79 -10.17 -3.48 -0.82
N GLY A 80 -10.39 -4.10 0.34
CA GLY A 80 -11.64 -4.78 0.72
C GLY A 80 -11.50 -6.30 0.92
N VAL A 81 -12.63 -6.95 1.19
CA VAL A 81 -12.74 -8.41 1.40
C VAL A 81 -12.40 -9.14 0.11
N LEU A 82 -11.69 -10.27 0.24
CA LEU A 82 -11.44 -11.18 -0.87
C LEU A 82 -12.75 -11.75 -1.43
N ASP A 83 -12.89 -11.74 -2.75
CA ASP A 83 -13.96 -12.43 -3.46
C ASP A 83 -13.34 -13.61 -4.21
N ALA A 84 -13.57 -14.82 -3.70
CA ALA A 84 -12.99 -16.05 -4.25
C ALA A 84 -13.48 -16.31 -5.69
N GLY A 85 -14.76 -16.07 -5.95
CA GLY A 85 -15.35 -16.27 -7.28
C GLY A 85 -14.76 -15.31 -8.31
N ALA A 86 -14.69 -14.01 -7.95
CA ALA A 86 -14.09 -13.00 -8.81
C ALA A 86 -12.59 -13.24 -9.02
N MET A 87 -11.86 -13.65 -7.99
CA MET A 87 -10.43 -13.97 -8.08
C MET A 87 -10.18 -15.15 -9.03
N VAL A 88 -10.91 -16.25 -8.87
CA VAL A 88 -10.81 -17.43 -9.76
C VAL A 88 -11.22 -17.08 -11.19
N ALA A 89 -12.30 -16.31 -11.37
CA ALA A 89 -12.75 -15.90 -12.70
C ALA A 89 -11.69 -15.06 -13.42
N LEU A 90 -11.08 -14.09 -12.72
CA LEU A 90 -10.04 -13.25 -13.30
C LEU A 90 -8.72 -14.03 -13.49
N ALA A 91 -8.39 -14.96 -12.60
CA ALA A 91 -7.21 -15.83 -12.70
C ALA A 91 -7.19 -16.67 -13.99
N LYS A 92 -8.34 -17.22 -14.41
CA LYS A 92 -8.46 -18.06 -15.63
C LYS A 92 -8.05 -17.34 -16.91
N GLN A 93 -8.28 -16.03 -16.98
CA GLN A 93 -7.94 -15.18 -18.11
C GLN A 93 -6.68 -14.32 -17.86
N TRP A 94 -6.01 -14.52 -16.72
CA TRP A 94 -4.91 -13.68 -16.29
C TRP A 94 -3.70 -13.82 -17.22
N LYS A 95 -3.06 -12.68 -17.49
CA LYS A 95 -1.79 -12.56 -18.18
C LYS A 95 -0.79 -12.00 -17.17
N THR A 96 0.31 -12.73 -16.99
CA THR A 96 1.35 -12.35 -16.03
C THR A 96 1.81 -10.93 -16.27
N VAL A 97 1.87 -10.14 -15.19
CA VAL A 97 2.29 -8.74 -15.26
C VAL A 97 3.76 -8.63 -15.72
N PRO A 98 4.16 -7.48 -16.32
CA PRO A 98 5.53 -7.24 -16.76
C PRO A 98 6.57 -7.42 -15.64
N PRO A 99 7.88 -7.52 -16.01
CA PRO A 99 8.97 -7.62 -15.04
C PRO A 99 8.92 -6.54 -13.95
N ARG A 100 9.24 -6.93 -12.72
CA ARG A 100 9.29 -6.02 -11.58
C ARG A 100 10.57 -5.19 -11.62
N TYR A 101 10.44 -3.89 -11.48
CA TYR A 101 11.54 -2.95 -11.27
C TYR A 101 11.50 -2.39 -9.85
N HIS A 102 12.66 -1.87 -9.41
CA HIS A 102 12.78 -1.11 -8.18
C HIS A 102 13.59 0.15 -8.46
N CYS A 103 13.05 1.30 -8.09
CA CYS A 103 13.68 2.60 -8.28
C CYS A 103 13.92 3.23 -6.91
N GLU A 104 15.19 3.54 -6.60
CA GLU A 104 15.54 4.48 -5.54
C GLU A 104 15.28 5.88 -6.08
N ALA A 105 14.10 6.41 -5.77
CA ALA A 105 13.53 7.58 -6.43
C ALA A 105 14.04 8.91 -5.88
N GLY A 106 14.90 8.86 -4.86
CA GLY A 106 15.55 10.00 -4.23
C GLY A 106 15.72 9.80 -2.73
N SER A 107 16.62 10.58 -2.15
CA SER A 107 16.89 10.60 -0.71
C SER A 107 17.10 12.02 -0.22
N VAL A 108 16.63 12.30 0.98
CA VAL A 108 16.94 13.53 1.72
C VAL A 108 17.71 13.12 2.96
N ILE A 109 18.99 13.49 3.02
CA ILE A 109 19.88 13.24 4.16
C ILE A 109 20.16 14.60 4.80
N GLN A 110 19.22 15.06 5.60
CA GLN A 110 19.33 16.35 6.28
C GLN A 110 18.59 16.27 7.62
N THR A 111 19.33 16.55 8.70
CA THR A 111 18.75 16.62 10.04
C THR A 111 17.85 17.85 10.15
N GLN A 112 16.56 17.62 10.41
CA GLN A 112 15.56 18.66 10.64
C GLN A 112 14.79 18.36 11.92
N GLN A 113 14.60 19.40 12.74
CA GLN A 113 13.79 19.28 13.94
C GLN A 113 12.32 19.14 13.58
N ILE A 114 11.62 18.17 14.19
CA ILE A 114 10.17 18.02 14.08
C ILE A 114 9.53 19.03 15.05
N PRO A 115 8.76 20.01 14.56
CA PRO A 115 8.09 20.96 15.44
C PRO A 115 7.03 20.26 16.30
N SER A 116 6.90 20.66 17.57
CA SER A 116 5.91 20.04 18.47
C SER A 116 4.46 20.43 18.16
N ASN A 117 4.23 21.56 17.48
CA ASN A 117 2.90 22.15 17.27
C ASN A 117 2.42 22.15 15.80
N LYS A 118 3.24 21.68 14.86
CA LYS A 118 2.89 21.61 13.44
C LYS A 118 3.65 20.47 12.76
N PRO A 119 3.11 19.89 11.67
CA PRO A 119 3.82 18.87 10.93
C PRO A 119 5.10 19.43 10.28
N LEU A 120 6.16 18.60 10.29
CA LEU A 120 7.29 18.73 9.39
C LEU A 120 6.92 18.07 8.05
N VAL A 121 7.10 18.77 6.93
CA VAL A 121 6.84 18.24 5.58
C VAL A 121 8.13 18.23 4.79
N LEU A 122 8.56 17.04 4.40
CA LEU A 122 9.72 16.79 3.54
C LEU A 122 9.24 16.41 2.14
N GLN A 123 10.01 16.77 1.11
CA GLN A 123 9.60 16.57 -0.28
C GLN A 123 10.70 15.91 -1.09
N ILE A 124 10.30 15.00 -1.98
CA ILE A 124 11.16 14.46 -3.05
C ILE A 124 10.41 14.66 -4.36
N ASN A 125 10.98 15.44 -5.28
CA ASN A 125 10.52 15.51 -6.66
C ASN A 125 11.29 14.49 -7.48
N THR A 126 10.59 13.54 -8.09
CA THR A 126 11.23 12.42 -8.79
C THR A 126 10.63 12.20 -10.17
N LYS A 127 11.48 11.76 -11.10
CA LYS A 127 11.06 11.20 -12.38
C LYS A 127 10.92 9.67 -12.36
N ALA A 128 11.00 9.06 -11.17
CA ALA A 128 10.88 7.61 -10.98
C ALA A 128 11.84 6.79 -11.85
N CYS A 129 13.11 7.21 -11.87
CA CYS A 129 14.19 6.59 -12.64
C CYS A 129 13.95 6.57 -14.16
N GLU A 130 13.21 7.55 -14.70
CA GLU A 130 12.97 7.73 -16.15
C GLU A 130 14.28 7.58 -16.96
N GLY A 131 14.23 6.75 -18.00
CA GLY A 131 15.36 6.48 -18.90
C GLY A 131 16.42 5.51 -18.35
N GLN A 132 16.29 5.03 -17.11
CA GLN A 132 17.21 4.06 -16.51
C GLN A 132 16.66 2.63 -16.58
N SER A 133 17.52 1.63 -16.34
CA SER A 133 17.12 0.22 -16.28
C SER A 133 16.21 -0.12 -15.09
N THR A 134 16.04 0.81 -14.14
CA THR A 134 15.24 0.70 -12.91
C THR A 134 13.93 1.48 -12.97
N GLU A 135 13.58 2.05 -14.14
CA GLU A 135 12.39 2.89 -14.33
C GLU A 135 11.10 2.21 -13.85
N VAL A 136 10.27 2.96 -13.11
CA VAL A 136 8.94 2.53 -12.66
C VAL A 136 7.90 3.55 -13.15
N LYS A 137 6.90 3.08 -13.91
CA LYS A 137 5.79 3.91 -14.41
C LYS A 137 4.45 3.58 -13.75
N TYR A 138 4.24 2.33 -13.35
CA TYR A 138 3.00 1.87 -12.73
C TYR A 138 3.31 1.23 -11.39
N LEU A 139 2.81 1.85 -10.31
CA LEU A 139 3.13 1.46 -8.95
C LEU A 139 2.50 0.13 -8.51
N GLU A 140 3.27 -0.61 -7.70
CA GLU A 140 2.80 -1.72 -6.86
C GLU A 140 2.99 -1.31 -5.40
N HIS A 141 4.20 -1.49 -4.87
CA HIS A 141 4.56 -1.14 -3.50
C HIS A 141 5.38 0.14 -3.47
N VAL A 142 5.19 0.94 -2.43
CA VAL A 142 6.05 2.10 -2.15
C VAL A 142 6.59 1.98 -0.73
N GLN A 143 7.88 2.22 -0.55
CA GLN A 143 8.50 2.29 0.75
C GLN A 143 9.13 3.66 1.01
N ALA A 144 8.98 4.13 2.24
CA ALA A 144 9.77 5.22 2.79
C ALA A 144 10.73 4.63 3.84
N VAL A 145 12.02 4.58 3.50
CA VAL A 145 13.08 4.11 4.40
C VAL A 145 13.50 5.28 5.26
N ILE A 146 13.18 5.28 6.55
CA ILE A 146 13.26 6.47 7.41
C ILE A 146 14.21 6.24 8.59
N THR A 147 15.01 7.26 8.90
CA THR A 147 15.72 7.40 10.17
C THR A 147 15.25 8.65 10.89
N VAL A 148 14.68 8.47 12.07
CA VAL A 148 14.09 9.54 12.89
C VAL A 148 14.21 9.17 14.36
N ASN A 149 14.48 10.15 15.22
CA ASN A 149 14.39 9.98 16.67
C ASN A 149 13.34 10.91 17.27
N ALA A 150 12.85 10.53 18.44
CA ALA A 150 11.87 11.29 19.20
C ALA A 150 12.08 11.03 20.69
N THR A 151 11.72 12.00 21.53
CA THR A 151 11.64 11.83 22.99
C THR A 151 10.60 10.78 23.38
N ARG A 152 9.61 10.54 22.53
CA ARG A 152 8.61 9.48 22.68
C ARG A 152 8.12 8.98 21.32
N ARG A 153 8.63 7.83 20.88
CA ARG A 153 8.39 7.27 19.55
C ARG A 153 6.91 6.97 19.28
N GLY A 154 6.15 6.56 20.30
CA GLY A 154 4.73 6.23 20.15
C GLY A 154 3.83 7.40 19.83
N ASP A 155 4.28 8.63 20.05
CA ASP A 155 3.54 9.84 19.67
C ASP A 155 3.88 10.34 18.27
N LEU A 156 4.85 9.74 17.58
CA LEU A 156 5.18 10.08 16.20
C LEU A 156 4.15 9.45 15.24
N GLU A 157 3.60 10.28 14.36
CA GLU A 157 2.82 9.84 13.20
C GLU A 157 3.55 10.22 11.92
N LEU A 158 3.48 9.31 10.93
CA LEU A 158 4.09 9.51 9.62
C LEU A 158 3.05 9.29 8.53
N TYR A 159 3.01 10.21 7.57
CA TYR A 159 2.15 10.11 6.39
C TYR A 159 2.95 10.31 5.12
N LEU A 160 2.67 9.49 4.10
CA LEU A 160 3.26 9.60 2.78
C LEU A 160 2.15 9.95 1.78
N THR A 161 2.35 11.03 1.01
CA THR A 161 1.41 11.46 -0.04
C THR A 161 2.06 11.31 -1.40
N SER A 162 1.38 10.60 -2.31
CA SER A 162 1.81 10.43 -3.70
C SER A 162 1.60 11.68 -4.54
N PRO A 163 2.26 11.80 -5.71
CA PRO A 163 2.04 12.89 -6.66
C PRO A 163 0.59 12.99 -7.15
N MET A 164 -0.16 11.89 -7.13
CA MET A 164 -1.58 11.86 -7.50
C MET A 164 -2.52 12.20 -6.33
N GLY A 165 -1.98 12.58 -5.16
CA GLY A 165 -2.74 13.07 -4.01
C GLY A 165 -3.14 12.01 -2.98
N THR A 166 -2.74 10.75 -3.16
CA THR A 166 -3.11 9.67 -2.23
C THR A 166 -2.27 9.75 -0.96
N ARG A 167 -2.91 10.07 0.16
CA ARG A 167 -2.28 10.18 1.47
C ARG A 167 -2.41 8.86 2.26
N SER A 168 -1.27 8.25 2.57
CA SER A 168 -1.16 7.00 3.35
C SER A 168 -0.61 7.26 4.74
N MET A 169 -1.30 6.81 5.78
CA MET A 169 -0.72 6.73 7.13
C MET A 169 0.21 5.52 7.19
N ILE A 170 1.51 5.77 7.31
CA ILE A 170 2.55 4.72 7.33
C ILE A 170 3.07 4.43 8.74
N LEU A 171 2.83 5.33 9.69
CA LEU A 171 2.98 5.11 11.12
C LEU A 171 1.83 5.80 11.86
N SER A 172 1.06 5.02 12.62
CA SER A 172 0.00 5.51 13.49
C SER A 172 0.53 5.74 14.91
N ARG A 173 -0.17 6.56 15.69
CA ARG A 173 0.12 6.74 17.11
C ARG A 173 0.00 5.41 17.86
N ARG A 174 0.99 5.10 18.68
CA ARG A 174 1.06 3.90 19.53
C ARG A 174 1.18 4.32 21.00
N PRO A 175 0.05 4.45 21.73
CA PRO A 175 0.04 5.00 23.09
C PRO A 175 0.96 4.29 24.10
N ASN A 176 1.25 3.01 23.88
CA ASN A 176 2.09 2.20 24.78
C ASN A 176 3.57 2.13 24.35
N ASP A 177 3.95 2.75 23.22
CA ASP A 177 5.34 2.82 22.78
C ASP A 177 6.03 4.04 23.38
N ASP A 178 6.61 3.84 24.56
CA ASP A 178 7.30 4.88 25.33
C ASP A 178 8.82 4.95 25.03
N ASP A 179 9.23 4.43 23.88
CA ASP A 179 10.65 4.46 23.47
C ASP A 179 11.13 5.91 23.29
N SER A 180 12.24 6.22 23.97
CA SER A 180 12.90 7.53 23.97
C SER A 180 14.36 7.48 23.50
N HIS A 181 14.86 6.30 23.11
CA HIS A 181 16.27 6.07 22.81
C HIS A 181 16.51 5.77 21.33
N ASP A 182 15.80 4.78 20.79
CA ASP A 182 16.17 4.16 19.52
C ASP A 182 15.52 4.85 18.32
N GLY A 183 14.28 5.32 18.46
CA GLY A 183 13.51 5.88 17.36
C GLY A 183 13.32 4.84 16.25
N PHE A 184 13.54 5.25 15.01
CA PHE A 184 13.65 4.36 13.84
C PHE A 184 14.99 4.62 13.15
N THR A 185 15.67 3.55 12.74
CA THR A 185 16.91 3.61 11.97
C THR A 185 16.74 2.80 10.69
N LYS A 186 16.77 3.48 9.54
CA LYS A 186 16.58 2.91 8.20
C LYS A 186 15.39 1.95 8.12
N TRP A 187 14.28 2.31 8.78
CA TRP A 187 13.09 1.46 8.84
C TRP A 187 12.25 1.61 7.56
N PRO A 188 11.97 0.53 6.81
CA PRO A 188 11.26 0.60 5.53
C PRO A 188 9.74 0.55 5.75
N PHE A 189 9.13 1.70 6.03
CA PHE A 189 7.67 1.79 6.08
C PHE A 189 7.08 1.61 4.67
N MET A 190 6.01 0.82 4.53
CA MET A 190 5.46 0.45 3.23
C MET A 190 3.98 0.80 3.12
N THR A 191 3.53 1.18 1.92
CA THR A 191 2.11 1.36 1.58
C THR A 191 1.79 0.67 0.24
N THR A 192 0.57 0.14 0.15
CA THR A 192 -0.05 -0.38 -1.08
C THR A 192 -1.18 0.51 -1.59
N HIS A 193 -1.51 1.60 -0.90
CA HIS A 193 -2.68 2.42 -1.25
C HIS A 193 -2.54 3.11 -2.62
N THR A 194 -1.30 3.36 -3.06
CA THR A 194 -0.96 3.99 -4.33
C THR A 194 -0.82 2.98 -5.48
N TRP A 195 -1.36 1.77 -5.32
CA TRP A 195 -1.30 0.73 -6.36
C TRP A 195 -1.87 1.25 -7.68
N ALA A 196 -1.18 0.95 -8.76
CA ALA A 196 -1.43 1.36 -10.14
C ALA A 196 -1.32 2.87 -10.44
N GLU A 197 -0.96 3.72 -9.47
CA GLU A 197 -0.67 5.14 -9.72
C GLU A 197 0.64 5.36 -10.49
N TYR A 198 0.78 6.58 -11.00
CA TYR A 198 2.00 7.09 -11.61
C TYR A 198 2.90 7.73 -10.55
N PRO A 199 4.16 7.30 -10.43
CA PRO A 199 5.04 7.80 -9.38
C PRO A 199 5.74 9.13 -9.68
N GLN A 200 5.67 9.64 -10.92
CA GLN A 200 6.39 10.86 -11.29
C GLN A 200 5.75 12.10 -10.68
N GLY A 201 6.60 12.98 -10.14
CA GLY A 201 6.21 14.24 -9.50
C GLY A 201 6.67 14.30 -8.04
N THR A 202 5.98 15.13 -7.27
CA THR A 202 6.35 15.42 -5.89
C THR A 202 5.71 14.46 -4.91
N TRP A 203 6.55 13.73 -4.17
CA TRP A 203 6.18 12.96 -3.00
C TRP A 203 6.36 13.80 -1.74
N LEU A 204 5.41 13.71 -0.82
CA LEU A 204 5.45 14.43 0.46
C LEU A 204 5.50 13.42 1.61
N LEU A 205 6.47 13.59 2.49
CA LEU A 205 6.55 12.87 3.76
C LEU A 205 6.25 13.84 4.90
N GLU A 206 5.18 13.58 5.65
CA GLU A 206 4.74 14.37 6.78
C GLU A 206 5.10 13.63 8.08
N ALA A 207 5.82 14.31 8.98
CA ALA A 207 6.10 13.83 10.33
C ALA A 207 5.51 14.80 11.36
N ARG A 208 4.75 14.26 12.33
CA ARG A 208 4.12 15.07 13.38
C ARG A 208 4.02 14.33 14.70
N PHE A 209 3.95 15.07 15.79
CA PHE A 209 3.62 14.53 17.10
C PHE A 209 2.12 14.60 17.36
N ASN A 210 1.54 13.50 17.83
CA ASN A 210 0.16 13.40 18.31
C ASN A 210 0.20 13.15 19.83
N SER A 211 0.46 14.21 20.60
CA SER A 211 0.56 14.16 22.06
C SER A 211 0.02 15.43 22.69
N GLN A 212 -0.46 15.34 23.93
CA GLN A 212 -0.85 16.52 24.71
C GLN A 212 0.36 17.26 25.27
N THR A 213 1.45 16.52 25.54
CA THR A 213 2.71 17.08 26.02
C THR A 213 3.64 17.36 24.84
N PRO A 214 4.36 18.50 24.83
CA PRO A 214 5.33 18.79 23.78
C PRO A 214 6.39 17.68 23.71
N GLN A 215 6.53 17.08 22.54
CA GLN A 215 7.59 16.13 22.21
C GLN A 215 8.63 16.80 21.31
N THR A 216 9.88 16.33 21.37
CA THR A 216 10.94 16.79 20.47
C THR A 216 11.54 15.60 19.73
N GLY A 217 12.11 15.85 18.56
CA GLY A 217 12.70 14.81 17.74
C GLY A 217 13.32 15.38 16.47
N PHE A 218 14.19 14.60 15.85
CA PHE A 218 14.90 14.99 14.65
C PHE A 218 14.69 13.94 13.57
N PHE A 219 14.19 14.41 12.43
CA PHE A 219 14.16 13.66 11.21
C PHE A 219 15.54 13.74 10.56
N LYS A 220 16.21 12.61 10.31
CA LYS A 220 17.62 12.58 9.89
C LYS A 220 17.79 12.27 8.41
N GLU A 221 17.10 11.23 7.96
CA GLU A 221 17.14 10.82 6.56
C GLU A 221 15.86 10.11 6.16
N TRP A 222 15.49 10.25 4.88
CA TRP A 222 14.59 9.29 4.25
C TRP A 222 14.95 9.04 2.79
N THR A 223 14.66 7.82 2.35
CA THR A 223 14.80 7.39 0.96
C THR A 223 13.47 6.85 0.46
N LEU A 224 13.06 7.30 -0.73
CA LEU A 224 11.84 6.84 -1.39
C LEU A 224 12.17 5.66 -2.31
N MET A 225 11.59 4.50 -2.03
CA MET A 225 11.72 3.31 -2.86
C MET A 225 10.40 3.01 -3.56
N LEU A 226 10.45 2.89 -4.88
CA LEU A 226 9.29 2.58 -5.71
C LEU A 226 9.45 1.19 -6.30
N HIS A 227 8.38 0.39 -6.25
CA HIS A 227 8.32 -0.91 -6.89
C HIS A 227 7.15 -0.96 -7.86
N GLY A 228 7.35 -1.58 -9.01
CA GLY A 228 6.30 -1.70 -9.99
C GLY A 228 6.81 -2.12 -11.35
N THR A 229 6.13 -1.68 -12.39
CA THR A 229 6.42 -2.02 -13.79
C THR A 229 6.72 -0.78 -14.60
N ARG A 230 7.52 -0.95 -15.66
CA ARG A 230 7.75 0.09 -16.67
C ARG A 230 6.66 0.04 -17.74
N GLU A 231 6.29 -1.17 -18.17
CA GLU A 231 5.23 -1.42 -19.13
C GLU A 231 3.85 -1.52 -18.43
N PRO A 232 2.75 -1.12 -19.09
CA PRO A 232 1.40 -1.19 -18.50
C PRO A 232 0.98 -2.65 -18.21
N PRO A 233 0.54 -2.98 -16.97
CA PRO A 233 0.39 -4.37 -16.55
C PRO A 233 -0.88 -5.10 -17.05
N TYR A 234 -1.85 -4.40 -17.62
CA TYR A 234 -3.19 -4.95 -17.90
C TYR A 234 -3.66 -4.80 -19.36
N THR A 235 -2.77 -4.45 -20.28
CA THR A 235 -3.13 -4.20 -21.69
C THR A 235 -3.84 -5.38 -22.34
N GLU A 236 -3.37 -6.60 -22.08
CA GLU A 236 -3.87 -7.84 -22.70
C GLU A 236 -5.13 -8.42 -22.03
N LEU A 237 -5.60 -7.85 -20.91
CA LEU A 237 -6.78 -8.35 -20.20
C LEU A 237 -8.08 -7.77 -20.76
N SER A 238 -9.07 -8.61 -21.03
CA SER A 238 -10.42 -8.17 -21.40
C SER A 238 -11.22 -7.69 -20.18
N VAL A 239 -11.91 -6.56 -20.32
CA VAL A 239 -12.82 -6.04 -19.29
C VAL A 239 -14.20 -6.68 -19.50
N LEU A 240 -14.60 -7.57 -18.58
CA LEU A 240 -15.92 -8.21 -18.59
C LEU A 240 -17.00 -7.34 -17.95
N ASP A 241 -16.64 -6.63 -16.89
CA ASP A 241 -17.53 -5.72 -16.15
C ASP A 241 -16.95 -4.29 -16.22
N PRO A 242 -17.67 -3.32 -16.83
CA PRO A 242 -17.19 -1.93 -16.95
C PRO A 242 -17.07 -1.19 -15.62
N HIS A 243 -17.66 -1.71 -14.54
CA HIS A 243 -17.56 -1.16 -13.19
C HIS A 243 -16.50 -1.86 -12.33
N SER A 244 -15.83 -2.89 -12.87
CA SER A 244 -14.75 -3.57 -12.16
C SER A 244 -13.54 -2.66 -11.92
N LYS A 245 -12.76 -2.95 -10.88
CA LYS A 245 -11.49 -2.25 -10.62
C LYS A 245 -10.51 -2.37 -11.78
N LEU A 246 -10.53 -3.50 -12.50
CA LEU A 246 -9.75 -3.67 -13.73
C LEU A 246 -10.15 -2.64 -14.79
N ALA A 247 -11.44 -2.42 -15.01
CA ALA A 247 -11.94 -1.41 -15.95
C ALA A 247 -11.48 0.00 -15.55
N ILE A 248 -11.61 0.33 -14.26
CA ILE A 248 -11.20 1.62 -13.69
C ILE A 248 -9.72 1.88 -13.95
N VAL A 249 -8.86 0.92 -13.59
CA VAL A 249 -7.41 1.08 -13.75
C VAL A 249 -6.99 1.12 -15.21
N LYS A 250 -7.56 0.26 -16.08
CA LYS A 250 -7.29 0.29 -17.51
C LYS A 250 -7.67 1.65 -18.13
N LYS A 251 -8.82 2.19 -17.76
CA LYS A 251 -9.25 3.53 -18.22
C LYS A 251 -8.28 4.63 -17.78
N ALA A 252 -7.77 4.57 -16.54
CA ALA A 252 -6.75 5.50 -16.04
C ALA A 252 -5.40 5.35 -16.78
N HIS A 253 -5.04 4.13 -17.16
CA HIS A 253 -3.80 3.82 -17.91
C HIS A 253 -3.87 4.23 -19.39
N GLU A 254 -5.02 4.05 -20.03
CA GLU A 254 -5.26 4.48 -21.42
C GLU A 254 -5.37 6.00 -21.55
N GLY A 255 -5.98 6.68 -20.56
CA GLY A 255 -6.17 8.13 -20.58
C GLY A 255 -4.87 8.93 -20.62
N ARG A 256 -3.81 8.44 -19.95
CA ARG A 256 -2.50 9.10 -19.94
C ARG A 256 -1.74 8.93 -21.26
N ASN A 257 -1.89 7.79 -21.94
CA ASN A 257 -1.25 7.56 -23.24
C ASN A 257 -1.78 8.47 -24.35
N LYS A 258 -2.89 9.19 -24.13
CA LYS A 258 -3.45 10.19 -25.06
C LYS A 258 -2.98 11.63 -24.78
N GLN A 259 -2.26 11.86 -23.68
CA GLN A 259 -1.79 13.20 -23.28
C GLN A 259 -0.32 13.48 -23.65
N TYR A 260 0.34 12.52 -24.31
CA TYR A 260 1.67 12.62 -24.92
C TYR A 260 1.58 12.18 -26.37
#